data_AF-J2QEA1-F1
#
_entry.id   AF-J2QEA1-F1
#
_cell.length_a   1.000
_cell.length_b   1.000
_cell.length_c   1.000
_cell.angle_alpha   90.00
_cell.angle_beta   90.00
_cell.angle_gamma   90.00
#
_symmetry.space_group_name_H-M   'P 1'
#
loop_
_entity.id
_entity.type
_entity.pdbx_description
1 polymer ?
#
loop_
_entity_poly.entity_id
_entity_poly.type
_entity_poly.pdbx_seq_one_letter_code
_entity_poly.pdbx_strand_id
1 'polypeptide(L)'
;MFIQPHNISSDLVLKLDRQLTRLGAVAHVAVKHFDTPILVAIGQGFFAPVSLHHPTISSFVEAELIAARLNALQGIDDRQRITILQSMAGAAGR
;
A
#
# COMPACT_ATOMS: atom_id res chain seq x y z
N MET A 1 -26.05 -12.63 -8.07
CA MET A 1 -25.19 -13.12 -6.97
C MET A 1 -24.41 -11.91 -6.48
N PHE A 2 -24.80 -11.30 -5.36
CA PHE A 2 -24.09 -10.14 -4.80
C PHE A 2 -22.85 -10.67 -4.07
N ILE A 3 -21.66 -10.38 -4.60
CA ILE A 3 -20.40 -10.65 -3.90
C ILE A 3 -20.42 -9.71 -2.68
N GLN A 4 -20.54 -10.27 -1.47
CA GLN A 4 -20.36 -9.50 -0.24
C GLN A 4 -19.03 -8.75 -0.34
N PRO A 5 -18.97 -7.45 0.02
CA PRO A 5 -17.71 -6.72 0.00
C PRO A 5 -16.73 -7.51 0.85
N HIS A 6 -15.63 -7.93 0.22
CA HIS A 6 -14.58 -8.73 0.83
C HIS A 6 -14.31 -8.19 2.22
N ASN A 7 -14.57 -9.01 3.24
CA ASN A 7 -14.48 -8.60 4.63
C ASN A 7 -12.99 -8.39 4.92
N ILE A 8 -12.47 -7.19 4.63
CA ILE A 8 -11.08 -6.79 4.88
C ILE A 8 -10.91 -6.90 6.39
N SER A 9 -10.26 -7.99 6.80
CA SER A 9 -10.09 -8.33 8.21
C SER A 9 -9.40 -7.17 8.94
N SER A 10 -10.01 -6.71 10.04
CA SER A 10 -9.40 -5.70 10.91
C SER A 10 -8.02 -6.14 11.42
N ASP A 11 -7.81 -7.45 11.61
CA ASP A 11 -6.50 -8.00 12.01
C ASP A 11 -5.46 -7.86 10.90
N LEU A 12 -5.87 -7.99 9.64
CA LEU A 12 -4.98 -7.77 8.50
C LEU A 12 -4.55 -6.31 8.44
N VAL A 13 -5.51 -5.38 8.57
CA VAL A 13 -5.24 -3.94 8.57
C VAL A 13 -4.28 -3.58 9.71
N LEU A 14 -4.52 -4.09 10.93
CA LEU A 14 -3.64 -3.82 12.07
C LEU A 14 -2.23 -4.38 11.89
N LYS A 15 -2.09 -5.58 11.29
CA LYS A 15 -0.77 -6.16 10.99
C LYS A 15 -0.03 -5.34 9.94
N LEU A 16 -0.73 -4.84 8.92
CA LEU A 16 -0.13 -4.01 7.88
C LEU A 16 0.25 -2.63 8.41
N ASP A 17 -0.60 -2.01 9.23
CA ASP A 17 -0.31 -0.74 9.88
C ASP A 17 0.96 -0.85 10.74
N ARG A 18 1.09 -1.90 11.56
CA ARG A 18 2.33 -2.14 12.32
C ARG A 18 3.58 -2.30 11.44
N GLN A 19 3.45 -2.92 10.27
CA GLN A 19 4.58 -3.01 9.33
C GLN A 19 4.95 -1.63 8.80
N LEU A 20 3.97 -0.82 8.41
CA LEU A 20 4.16 0.54 7.90
C LEU A 20 4.76 1.47 8.96
N THR A 21 4.25 1.45 10.20
CA THR A 21 4.78 2.24 11.32
C THR A 21 6.24 1.90 11.60
N ARG A 22 6.61 0.62 11.57
CA ARG A 22 8.01 0.18 11.77
C ARG A 22 8.93 0.68 10.67
N LEU A 23 8.43 0.80 9.45
CA LEU A 23 9.18 1.28 8.29
C LEU A 23 9.18 2.81 8.17
N GLY A 24 8.34 3.53 8.93
CA GLY A 24 8.13 4.96 8.73
C GLY A 24 7.58 5.27 7.32
N ALA A 25 6.72 4.39 6.80
CA ALA A 25 6.28 4.38 5.41
C ALA A 25 4.75 4.40 5.29
N VAL A 26 4.26 4.68 4.08
CA VAL A 26 2.84 4.71 3.73
C VAL A 26 2.48 3.59 2.76
N ALA A 27 1.20 3.21 2.69
CA ALA A 27 0.74 2.13 1.83
C ALA A 27 0.55 2.58 0.37
N HIS A 28 0.97 1.74 -0.56
CA HIS A 28 0.68 1.88 -1.99
C HIS A 28 0.41 0.51 -2.62
N VAL A 29 -0.29 0.51 -3.76
CA VAL A 29 -0.53 -0.69 -4.55
C VAL A 29 0.43 -0.70 -5.72
N ALA A 30 1.22 -1.77 -5.83
CA ALA A 30 2.02 -2.04 -7.01
C ALA A 30 1.45 -3.23 -7.77
N VAL A 31 1.77 -3.32 -9.05
CA VAL A 31 1.42 -4.46 -9.88
C VAL A 31 2.69 -5.27 -10.12
N LYS A 32 2.69 -6.55 -9.68
CA LYS A 32 3.80 -7.48 -9.96
C LYS A 32 3.61 -8.07 -11.37
N HIS A 33 4.65 -8.74 -11.88
CA HIS A 33 4.56 -9.54 -13.11
C HIS A 33 3.30 -10.43 -13.05
N PHE A 34 2.49 -10.45 -14.12
CA PHE A 34 1.16 -11.08 -14.24
C PHE A 34 -0.04 -10.31 -13.63
N ASP A 35 -0.02 -8.97 -13.67
CA ASP A 35 -1.15 -8.10 -13.30
C ASP A 35 -1.71 -8.33 -11.88
N THR A 36 -0.92 -8.97 -11.02
CA THR A 36 -1.33 -9.30 -9.66
C THR A 36 -1.05 -8.10 -8.76
N PRO A 37 -2.07 -7.51 -8.13
CA PRO A 37 -1.90 -6.38 -7.23
C PRO A 37 -1.25 -6.84 -5.92
N ILE A 38 -0.28 -6.07 -5.47
CA ILE A 38 0.43 -6.28 -4.21
C ILE A 38 0.44 -4.98 -3.41
N LEU A 39 0.44 -5.10 -2.08
CA LEU A 39 0.65 -3.95 -1.20
C LEU A 39 2.14 -3.77 -0.94
N VAL A 40 2.58 -2.54 -1.12
CA VAL A 40 3.95 -2.12 -0.89
C VAL A 40 3.98 -0.92 0.04
N ALA A 41 5.06 -0.81 0.80
CA ALA A 41 5.42 0.36 1.56
C ALA A 41 6.26 1.30 0.68
N ILE A 42 5.89 2.57 0.68
CA ILE A 42 6.64 3.65 0.04
C ILE A 42 6.95 4.72 1.08
N GLY A 43 8.07 5.42 0.93
CA GLY A 43 8.50 6.41 1.90
C GLY A 43 9.50 7.38 1.31
N GLN A 44 9.60 8.57 1.91
CA GLN A 44 10.66 9.50 1.52
C GLN A 44 12.02 8.87 1.82
N GLY A 45 12.93 8.94 0.86
CA GLY A 45 14.27 8.32 0.98
C GLY A 45 14.30 6.81 0.69
N PHE A 46 13.18 6.19 0.33
CA PHE A 46 13.19 4.81 -0.15
C PHE A 46 13.68 4.78 -1.60
N PHE A 47 14.69 3.96 -1.90
CA PHE A 47 15.16 3.77 -3.28
C PHE A 47 14.19 2.94 -4.13
N ALA A 48 13.40 2.07 -3.49
CA ALA A 48 12.39 1.24 -4.14
C ALA A 48 11.24 0.95 -3.17
N PRO A 49 10.03 0.65 -3.67
CA PRO A 49 8.94 0.16 -2.84
C PRO A 49 9.30 -1.15 -2.13
N VAL A 50 8.91 -1.29 -0.87
CA VAL A 50 9.18 -2.49 -0.05
C VAL A 50 7.90 -3.32 0.03
N SER A 51 7.95 -4.60 -0.36
CA SER A 51 6.77 -5.46 -0.28
C SER A 51 6.30 -5.66 1.16
N LEU A 52 4.99 -5.51 1.39
CA LEU A 52 4.36 -5.83 2.67
C LEU A 52 4.00 -7.31 2.75
N HIS A 53 4.02 -7.88 3.94
CA HIS A 53 3.58 -9.25 4.17
C HIS A 53 2.06 -9.29 4.37
N HIS A 54 1.34 -9.85 3.39
CA HIS A 54 -0.11 -10.01 3.38
C HIS A 54 -0.52 -11.30 2.66
N PRO A 55 -1.71 -11.86 2.93
CA PRO A 55 -2.27 -12.93 2.10
C PRO A 55 -2.53 -12.43 0.67
N THR A 56 -2.73 -13.36 -0.27
CA THR A 56 -3.04 -13.02 -1.67
C THR A 56 -4.24 -12.08 -1.76
N ILE A 57 -4.09 -11.00 -2.53
CA ILE A 57 -5.15 -10.03 -2.81
C ILE A 57 -5.80 -10.40 -4.14
N SER A 58 -7.12 -10.42 -4.17
CA SER A 58 -7.88 -10.99 -5.29
C SER A 58 -8.11 -9.99 -6.41
N SER A 59 -8.04 -8.69 -6.11
CA SER A 59 -8.29 -7.63 -7.10
C SER A 59 -7.57 -6.32 -6.78
N PHE A 60 -7.35 -5.51 -7.82
CA PHE A 60 -6.75 -4.18 -7.65
C PHE A 60 -7.61 -3.27 -6.76
N VAL A 61 -8.94 -3.38 -6.90
CA VAL A 61 -9.90 -2.63 -6.07
C VAL A 61 -9.76 -3.00 -4.59
N GLU A 62 -9.63 -4.30 -4.28
CA GLU A 62 -9.39 -4.75 -2.90
C GLU A 62 -8.08 -4.19 -2.35
N ALA A 63 -7.01 -4.20 -3.16
CA ALA A 63 -5.72 -3.63 -2.76
C ALA A 63 -5.82 -2.12 -2.47
N GLU A 64 -6.47 -1.35 -3.35
CA GLU A 64 -6.63 0.10 -3.15
C GLU A 64 -7.50 0.42 -1.93
N LEU A 65 -8.57 -0.35 -1.68
CA LEU A 65 -9.39 -0.18 -0.47
C LEU A 65 -8.58 -0.43 0.80
N ILE A 66 -7.71 -1.45 0.82
CA ILE A 66 -6.81 -1.70 1.95
C ILE A 66 -5.79 -0.56 2.10
N ALA A 67 -5.15 -0.13 1.01
CA ALA A 67 -4.17 0.95 1.03
C ALA A 67 -4.79 2.28 1.51
N ALA A 68 -5.96 2.64 0.99
CA ALA A 68 -6.70 3.83 1.40
C ALA A 68 -7.04 3.79 2.90
N ARG A 69 -7.51 2.63 3.40
CA ARG A 69 -7.81 2.46 4.82
C ARG A 69 -6.56 2.60 5.69
N LEU A 70 -5.43 2.02 5.28
CA LEU A 70 -4.16 2.14 6.01
C LEU A 70 -3.66 3.58 6.05
N ASN A 71 -3.71 4.29 4.91
CA ASN A 71 -3.25 5.67 4.84
C ASN A 71 -4.15 6.61 5.64
N ALA A 72 -5.47 6.38 5.65
CA ALA A 72 -6.40 7.12 6.48
C ALA A 72 -6.10 6.98 7.98
N LEU A 73 -5.69 5.80 8.45
CA LEU A 73 -5.26 5.59 9.84
C LEU A 73 -4.03 6.42 10.21
N GLN A 74 -3.18 6.73 9.24
CA GLN A 74 -1.97 7.53 9.41
C GLN A 74 -2.18 9.02 9.10
N GLY A 75 -3.41 9.43 8.76
CA GLY A 75 -3.72 10.80 8.34
C GLY A 75 -3.08 11.20 7.01
N ILE A 76 -2.74 10.21 6.17
CA ILE A 76 -2.10 10.42 4.87
C ILE A 76 -3.16 10.46 3.77
N ASP A 77 -3.16 11.54 3.00
CA ASP A 77 -4.02 11.67 1.82
C ASP A 77 -3.31 11.21 0.53
N ASP A 78 -4.09 11.12 -0.55
CA ASP A 78 -3.57 10.73 -1.86
C ASP A 78 -2.52 11.70 -2.41
N ARG A 79 -2.61 12.99 -2.09
CA ARG A 79 -1.67 14.00 -2.57
C ARG A 79 -0.28 13.79 -1.95
N GLN A 80 -0.23 13.52 -0.66
CA GLN A 80 0.99 13.18 0.06
C GLN A 80 1.57 11.86 -0.45
N ARG A 81 0.73 10.84 -0.63
CA ARG A 81 1.13 9.55 -1.23
C ARG A 81 1.76 9.73 -2.62
N ILE A 82 1.14 10.52 -3.49
CA ILE A 82 1.65 10.84 -4.84
C ILE A 82 2.97 11.61 -4.77
N THR A 83 3.09 12.57 -3.85
CA THR A 83 4.33 13.33 -3.67
C THR A 83 5.49 12.42 -3.25
N ILE A 84 5.23 11.44 -2.37
CA ILE A 84 6.21 10.41 -1.99
C ILE A 84 6.61 9.59 -3.21
N LEU A 85 5.65 9.08 -3.99
CA LEU A 85 5.93 8.32 -5.21
C LEU A 85 6.79 9.11 -6.21
N GLN A 86 6.45 10.37 -6.45
CA GLN A 86 7.22 11.24 -7.35
C GLN A 86 8.65 11.46 -6.84
N SER A 87 8.82 11.62 -5.53
CA SER A 87 10.15 11.78 -4.93
C SER A 87 11.01 10.52 -5.10
N MET A 88 10.41 9.33 -4.99
CA MET A 88 11.10 8.06 -5.21
C MET A 88 11.46 7.85 -6.68
N ALA A 89 10.55 8.20 -7.61
CA ALA A 89 10.82 8.14 -9.05
C ALA A 89 11.94 9.10 -9.47
N GLY A 90 11.97 10.30 -8.90
CA GLY A 90 13.05 11.27 -9.13
C GLY A 90 14.39 10.85 -8.52
N ALA A 91 14.38 10.08 -7.42
CA ALA A 91 15.57 9.52 -6.80
C ALA A 91 16.16 8.33 -7.56
N ALA A 92 15.33 7.54 -8.26
CA ALA A 92 15.78 6.40 -9.08
C ALA A 92 16.47 6.81 -10.41
N GLY A 93 16.43 8.09 -10.77
CA GLY A 93 17.00 8.63 -12.01
C GLY A 93 18.32 9.38 -11.87
N ARG A 94 19.04 9.24 -10.74
CA ARG A 94 20.36 9.85 -10.50
C ARG A 94 21.44 8.80 -10.25
#